data_AF-A0A398QTT6-F1
#
_entry.id   AF-A0A398QTT6-F1
#
_cell.length_a   1.000
_cell.length_b   1.000
_cell.length_c   1.000
_cell.angle_alpha   90.00
_cell.angle_beta   90.00
_cell.angle_gamma   90.00
#
_symmetry.space_group_name_H-M   'P 1'
#
loop_
_entity.id
_entity.type
_entity.pdbx_description
1 polymer ?
#
loop_
_entity_poly.entity_id
_entity_poly.type
_entity_poly.pdbx_seq_one_letter_code
_entity_poly.pdbx_strand_id
1 'polypeptide(L)'
;MIQDQEWVPASELLGVGGLPTSLAGLHKRARNEGWEKRSVTTPGVRGRAFAYRLQDLPEHVAAIVSGQLQTATKPSNKASKANELMKIMDSLSEQEKEIVIHTLKRKGVEKLLEFCSQENQELISLTGIRRLAALSLNNLSEQKVREILAGNEAEADLIQLTNKAVSI
;
A
#
# COMPACT_ATOMS: atom_id res chain seq x y z
N MET A 1 -19.63 41.32 -7.10
CA MET A 1 -19.07 39.97 -7.12
C MET A 1 -17.60 40.12 -6.73
N ILE A 2 -17.27 39.90 -5.46
CA ILE A 2 -15.96 40.25 -4.90
C ILE A 2 -15.06 39.02 -4.98
N GLN A 3 -13.82 39.21 -5.42
CA GLN A 3 -12.83 38.17 -5.69
C GLN A 3 -12.45 37.42 -4.40
N ASP A 4 -13.02 36.23 -4.20
CA ASP A 4 -12.73 35.37 -3.03
C ASP A 4 -11.40 34.58 -3.16
N GLN A 5 -10.58 34.84 -4.18
CA GLN A 5 -9.29 34.15 -4.36
C GLN A 5 -8.18 34.60 -3.39
N GLU A 6 -8.42 35.63 -2.60
CA GLU A 6 -7.39 36.19 -1.70
C GLU A 6 -7.40 35.56 -0.29
N TRP A 7 -8.49 34.89 0.10
CA TRP A 7 -8.69 34.39 1.47
C TRP A 7 -8.80 32.87 1.52
N VAL A 8 -7.86 32.23 2.22
CA VAL A 8 -7.78 30.77 2.36
C VAL A 8 -8.33 30.35 3.73
N PRO A 9 -9.34 29.47 3.81
CA PRO A 9 -9.89 29.03 5.07
C PRO A 9 -8.87 28.24 5.90
N ALA A 10 -8.86 28.47 7.21
CA ALA A 10 -7.91 27.81 8.13
C ALA A 10 -7.99 26.28 8.08
N SER A 11 -9.14 25.72 7.73
CA SER A 11 -9.33 24.27 7.54
C SER A 11 -8.50 23.70 6.40
N GLU A 12 -8.26 24.47 5.33
CA GLU A 12 -7.46 24.03 4.18
C GLU A 12 -5.96 24.16 4.42
N LEU A 13 -5.55 24.98 5.39
CA LEU A 13 -4.14 25.21 5.72
C LEU A 13 -3.57 24.18 6.71
N LEU A 14 -4.41 23.33 7.32
CA LEU A 14 -3.95 22.37 8.32
C LEU A 14 -3.05 21.30 7.70
N GLY A 15 -1.79 21.25 8.16
CA GLY A 15 -0.83 20.24 7.70
C GLY A 15 -0.28 20.44 6.29
N VAL A 16 -0.63 21.54 5.60
CA VAL A 16 -0.10 21.88 4.28
C VAL A 16 1.32 22.43 4.39
N GLY A 17 2.27 21.96 3.59
CA GLY A 17 3.61 22.55 3.49
C GLY A 17 4.37 22.67 4.83
N GLY A 18 4.15 21.78 5.80
CA GLY A 18 4.76 21.87 7.13
C GLY A 18 4.06 22.82 8.10
N LEU A 19 2.85 23.26 7.78
CA LEU A 19 1.98 23.95 8.74
C LEU A 19 1.48 23.01 9.85
N PRO A 20 1.15 23.56 11.03
CA PRO A 20 0.58 22.78 12.12
C PRO A 20 -0.68 22.03 11.69
N THR A 21 -0.84 20.80 12.16
CA THR A 21 -2.03 19.97 11.89
C THR A 21 -3.19 20.28 12.83
N SER A 22 -2.98 21.15 13.83
CA SER A 22 -4.00 21.59 14.78
C SER A 22 -4.33 23.07 14.56
N LEU A 23 -5.61 23.40 14.70
CA LEU A 23 -6.11 24.77 14.50
C LEU A 23 -5.49 25.76 15.51
N ALA A 24 -5.30 25.34 16.76
CA ALA A 24 -4.64 26.14 17.78
C ALA A 24 -3.17 26.43 17.43
N GLY A 25 -2.46 25.44 16.86
CA GLY A 25 -1.09 25.61 16.38
C GLY A 25 -1.02 26.58 15.21
N LEU A 26 -1.94 26.46 14.26
CA LEU A 26 -2.05 27.36 13.12
C LEU A 26 -2.32 28.80 13.56
N HIS A 27 -3.27 29.02 14.48
CA HIS A 27 -3.57 30.35 15.02
C HIS A 27 -2.41 30.96 15.81
N LYS A 28 -1.60 30.14 16.49
CA LYS A 28 -0.38 30.61 17.17
C LYS A 28 0.67 31.06 16.14
N ARG A 29 0.88 30.27 15.09
CA ARG A 29 1.82 30.57 14.01
C ARG A 29 1.42 31.84 13.25
N ALA A 30 0.15 31.94 12.87
CA ALA A 30 -0.39 33.12 12.20
C ALA A 30 -0.19 34.42 13.00
N ARG A 31 -0.29 34.36 14.34
CA ARG A 31 0.01 35.52 15.20
C ARG A 31 1.49 35.86 15.23
N ASN A 32 2.37 34.86 15.26
CA ASN A 32 3.82 35.07 15.28
C ASN A 32 4.33 35.62 13.95
N GLU A 33 3.73 35.19 12.84
CA GLU A 33 4.10 35.59 11.47
C GLU A 33 3.26 36.76 10.94
N GLY A 34 2.33 37.30 11.75
CA GLY A 34 1.58 38.51 11.42
C GLY A 34 0.50 38.37 10.35
N TRP A 35 -0.04 37.17 10.13
CA TRP A 35 -0.99 36.93 9.04
C TRP A 35 -2.34 37.63 9.28
N GLU A 36 -2.87 38.25 8.23
CA GLU A 36 -4.16 38.89 8.23
C GLU A 36 -5.28 37.84 8.33
N LYS A 37 -6.18 37.99 9.31
CA LYS A 37 -7.28 37.05 9.58
C LYS A 37 -8.63 37.70 9.34
N ARG A 38 -9.56 36.95 8.72
CA ARG A 38 -10.95 37.36 8.51
C ARG A 38 -11.90 36.28 9.02
N SER A 39 -13.02 36.68 9.62
CA SER A 39 -14.09 35.73 9.96
C SER A 39 -14.87 35.36 8.70
N VAL A 40 -14.99 34.07 8.44
CA VAL A 40 -15.77 33.51 7.32
C VAL A 40 -16.89 32.65 7.90
N THR A 41 -18.08 32.81 7.34
CA THR A 41 -19.24 31.96 7.67
C THR A 41 -19.28 30.84 6.65
N THR A 42 -18.82 29.65 7.02
CA THR A 42 -18.91 28.46 6.17
C THR A 42 -20.29 27.83 6.31
N PRO A 43 -21.03 27.59 5.22
CA PRO A 43 -22.34 26.96 5.30
C PRO A 43 -22.22 25.56 5.94
N GLY A 44 -22.98 25.30 7.00
CA GLY A 44 -23.03 24.00 7.68
C GLY A 44 -22.18 23.85 8.95
N VAL A 45 -21.33 24.82 9.30
CA VAL A 45 -20.53 24.78 10.54
C VAL A 45 -21.15 25.70 11.60
N ARG A 46 -21.52 25.15 12.77
CA ARG A 46 -21.89 25.94 13.95
C ARG A 46 -20.65 26.60 14.53
N GLY A 47 -20.34 27.81 14.08
CA GLY A 47 -19.26 28.63 14.62
C GLY A 47 -18.69 29.64 13.62
N ARG A 48 -17.94 30.62 14.12
CA ARG A 48 -17.13 31.52 13.28
C ARG A 48 -15.86 30.77 12.85
N ALA A 49 -15.72 30.52 11.55
CA ALA A 49 -14.45 30.06 10.99
C ALA A 49 -13.56 31.26 10.66
N PHE A 50 -12.25 31.04 10.54
CA PHE A 50 -11.30 32.07 10.13
C PHE A 50 -10.62 31.69 8.83
N ALA A 51 -10.38 32.67 7.98
CA ALA A 51 -9.55 32.57 6.79
C ALA A 51 -8.37 33.53 6.90
N TYR A 52 -7.29 33.18 6.21
CA TYR A 52 -6.04 33.94 6.16
C TYR A 52 -5.75 34.43 4.75
N ARG A 53 -5.10 35.57 4.63
CA ARG A 53 -4.74 36.14 3.34
C ARG A 53 -3.65 35.29 2.67
N LEU A 54 -3.83 34.96 1.39
CA LEU A 54 -2.91 34.13 0.62
C LEU A 54 -1.48 34.70 0.58
N GLN A 55 -1.34 36.03 0.54
CA GLN A 55 -0.06 36.74 0.45
C GLN A 55 0.78 36.70 1.73
N ASP A 56 0.13 36.49 2.89
CA ASP A 56 0.83 36.42 4.18
C ASP A 56 1.34 35.00 4.46
N LEU A 57 0.90 34.01 3.66
CA LEU A 57 1.36 32.64 3.78
C LEU A 57 2.79 32.50 3.25
N PRO A 58 3.59 31.57 3.80
CA PRO A 58 4.87 31.22 3.22
C PRO A 58 4.74 30.87 1.74
N GLU A 59 5.67 31.33 0.90
CA GLU A 59 5.63 31.18 -0.56
C GLU A 59 5.36 29.74 -1.02
N HIS A 60 5.99 28.76 -0.36
CA HIS A 60 5.78 27.35 -0.65
C HIS A 60 4.37 26.87 -0.28
N VAL A 61 3.75 27.40 0.79
CA VAL A 61 2.35 27.12 1.15
C VAL A 61 1.40 27.78 0.17
N ALA A 62 1.65 29.04 -0.21
CA ALA A 62 0.82 29.77 -1.17
C ALA A 62 0.81 29.09 -2.54
N ALA A 63 1.96 28.60 -3.02
CA ALA A 63 2.07 27.83 -4.26
C ALA A 63 1.28 26.51 -4.20
N ILE A 64 1.25 25.84 -3.05
CA ILE A 64 0.47 24.61 -2.86
C ILE A 64 -1.03 24.89 -2.90
N VAL A 65 -1.48 25.89 -2.13
CA VAL A 65 -2.89 26.26 -2.04
C VAL A 65 -3.41 26.80 -3.39
N SER A 66 -2.57 27.53 -4.13
CA SER A 66 -2.89 28.04 -5.47
C SER A 66 -2.86 26.96 -6.56
N GLY A 67 -2.53 25.70 -6.22
CA GLY A 67 -2.45 24.59 -7.16
C GLY A 67 -1.23 24.62 -8.09
N GLN A 68 -0.28 25.53 -7.87
CA GLN A 68 0.97 25.64 -8.63
C GLN A 68 1.99 24.56 -8.22
N LEU A 69 1.87 24.03 -7.00
CA LEU A 69 2.72 22.95 -6.49
C LEU A 69 1.86 21.85 -5.85
N GLN A 70 1.73 20.70 -6.51
CA GLN A 70 1.09 19.53 -5.91
C GLN A 70 2.00 18.95 -4.82
N THR A 71 1.77 19.29 -3.55
CA THR A 71 2.36 18.50 -2.47
C THR A 71 1.39 17.41 -2.04
N ALA A 72 1.85 16.17 -2.16
CA ALA A 72 1.26 15.00 -1.53
C ALA A 72 1.00 15.28 -0.04
N THR A 73 -0.24 15.56 0.31
CA THR A 73 -0.67 15.69 1.70
C THR A 73 -0.58 14.33 2.37
N LYS A 74 0.43 14.18 3.24
CA LYS A 74 0.60 13.20 4.33
C LYS A 74 0.35 11.72 3.99
N PRO A 75 1.37 10.85 4.04
CA PRO A 75 1.17 9.42 3.88
C PRO A 75 0.45 8.89 5.13
N SER A 76 -0.84 8.60 5.01
CA SER A 76 -1.44 7.50 5.76
C SER A 76 -0.56 6.25 5.51
N ASN A 77 -0.29 5.42 6.52
CA ASN A 77 0.59 4.24 6.44
C ASN A 77 0.31 3.27 5.26
N LYS A 78 -0.79 3.45 4.51
CA LYS A 78 -1.05 2.79 3.21
C LYS A 78 -0.17 3.30 2.06
N ALA A 79 0.26 4.57 2.08
CA ALA A 79 1.10 5.16 1.04
C ALA A 79 2.54 4.62 1.05
N SER A 80 3.02 4.08 2.17
CA SER A 80 4.36 3.46 2.23
C SER A 80 4.46 2.23 1.32
N LYS A 81 3.45 1.34 1.36
CA LYS A 81 3.42 0.14 0.52
C LYS A 81 3.07 0.45 -0.94
N ALA A 82 2.20 1.44 -1.18
CA ALA A 82 1.91 1.91 -2.53
C ALA A 82 3.14 2.55 -3.20
N ASN A 83 3.95 3.28 -2.43
CA ASN A 83 5.21 3.85 -2.90
C ASN A 83 6.26 2.76 -3.19
N GLU A 84 6.27 1.64 -2.46
CA GLU A 84 7.12 0.50 -2.79
C GLU A 84 6.70 -0.18 -4.09
N LEU A 85 5.41 -0.38 -4.32
CA LEU A 85 4.91 -0.92 -5.59
C LEU A 85 5.22 0.00 -6.77
N MET A 86 5.10 1.33 -6.60
CA MET A 86 5.52 2.28 -7.64
C MET A 86 7.01 2.17 -7.95
N LYS A 87 7.88 2.07 -6.93
CA LYS A 87 9.33 1.88 -7.14
C LYS A 87 9.65 0.58 -7.87
N ILE A 88 8.93 -0.50 -7.57
CA ILE A 88 9.08 -1.78 -8.28
C ILE A 88 8.65 -1.61 -9.74
N MET A 89 7.50 -0.99 -9.99
CA MET A 89 7.03 -0.71 -11.35
C MET A 89 8.04 0.15 -12.13
N ASP A 90 8.65 1.15 -11.49
CA ASP A 90 9.65 2.03 -12.11
C ASP A 90 10.97 1.33 -12.45
N SER A 91 11.30 0.22 -11.77
CA SER A 91 12.49 -0.58 -12.08
C SER A 91 12.34 -1.50 -13.29
N LEU A 92 11.12 -1.68 -13.79
CA LEU A 92 10.82 -2.52 -14.96
C LEU A 92 11.00 -1.73 -16.26
N SER A 93 11.35 -2.43 -17.33
CA SER A 93 11.27 -1.87 -18.69
C SER A 93 9.81 -1.65 -19.12
N GLU A 94 9.58 -0.81 -20.12
CA GLU A 94 8.22 -0.54 -20.64
C GLU A 94 7.50 -1.82 -21.11
N GLN A 95 8.24 -2.76 -21.71
CA GLN A 95 7.69 -4.06 -22.11
C GLN A 95 7.25 -4.91 -20.90
N GLU A 96 8.06 -4.95 -19.85
CA GLU A 96 7.73 -5.67 -18.62
C GLU A 96 6.55 -5.02 -17.88
N LYS A 97 6.48 -3.68 -17.84
CA LYS A 97 5.33 -2.95 -17.27
C LYS A 97 4.03 -3.33 -17.99
N GLU A 98 4.03 -3.36 -19.32
CA GLU A 98 2.84 -3.76 -20.08
C GLU A 98 2.38 -5.19 -19.75
N ILE A 99 3.32 -6.13 -19.70
CA ILE A 99 3.04 -7.54 -19.36
C ILE A 99 2.46 -7.65 -17.95
N VAL A 100 3.06 -6.96 -16.98
CA VAL A 100 2.61 -6.96 -15.58
C VAL A 100 1.22 -6.33 -15.46
N ILE A 101 0.98 -5.16 -16.06
CA ILE A 101 -0.32 -4.49 -16.02
C ILE A 101 -1.40 -5.36 -16.68
N HIS A 102 -1.12 -5.94 -17.84
CA HIS A 102 -2.06 -6.82 -18.53
C HIS A 102 -2.40 -8.07 -17.68
N THR A 103 -1.40 -8.67 -17.05
CA THR A 103 -1.58 -9.84 -16.19
C THR A 103 -2.38 -9.49 -14.93
N LEU A 104 -2.03 -8.36 -14.28
CA LEU A 104 -2.72 -7.87 -13.09
C LEU A 104 -4.19 -7.53 -13.37
N LYS A 105 -4.48 -6.87 -14.49
CA LYS A 105 -5.85 -6.52 -14.91
C LYS A 105 -6.74 -7.75 -15.13
N ARG A 106 -6.17 -8.84 -15.66
CA ARG A 106 -6.96 -10.00 -16.08
C ARG A 106 -7.16 -11.03 -14.97
N LYS A 107 -6.10 -11.37 -14.21
CA LYS A 107 -6.13 -12.42 -13.16
C LYS A 107 -5.26 -12.08 -11.95
N GLY A 108 -4.87 -10.81 -11.79
CA GLY A 108 -3.83 -10.41 -10.85
C GLY A 108 -4.06 -10.86 -9.42
N VAL A 109 -5.20 -10.49 -8.84
CA VAL A 109 -5.50 -10.80 -7.43
C VAL A 109 -5.57 -12.31 -7.20
N GLU A 110 -6.26 -13.05 -8.07
CA GLU A 110 -6.40 -14.51 -7.97
C GLU A 110 -5.04 -15.21 -8.04
N LYS A 111 -4.20 -14.88 -9.03
CA LYS A 111 -2.89 -15.52 -9.19
C LYS A 111 -1.86 -15.09 -8.15
N LEU A 112 -1.93 -13.85 -7.66
CA LEU A 112 -1.06 -13.42 -6.56
C LEU A 112 -1.44 -14.12 -5.24
N LEU A 113 -2.72 -14.33 -4.98
CA LEU A 113 -3.16 -15.09 -3.80
C LEU A 113 -2.77 -16.57 -3.90
N GLU A 114 -2.93 -17.19 -5.07
CA GLU A 114 -2.47 -18.55 -5.32
C GLU A 114 -0.95 -18.66 -5.17
N PHE A 115 -0.19 -17.72 -5.73
CA PHE A 115 1.26 -17.68 -5.57
C PHE A 115 1.67 -17.60 -4.09
N CYS A 116 0.97 -16.80 -3.29
CA CYS A 116 1.22 -16.65 -1.86
C CYS A 116 0.69 -17.83 -1.00
N SER A 117 0.08 -18.87 -1.59
CA SER A 117 -0.37 -20.03 -0.82
C SER A 117 0.81 -20.79 -0.23
N GLN A 118 0.60 -21.39 0.94
CA GLN A 118 1.65 -22.11 1.65
C GLN A 118 2.22 -23.26 0.81
N GLU A 119 1.35 -24.01 0.13
CA GLU A 119 1.73 -25.16 -0.70
C GLU A 119 2.61 -24.72 -1.88
N ASN A 120 2.27 -23.59 -2.53
CA ASN A 120 3.04 -23.07 -3.64
C ASN A 120 4.39 -22.49 -3.19
N GLN A 121 4.44 -21.82 -2.04
CA GLN A 121 5.69 -21.36 -1.45
C GLN A 121 6.59 -22.55 -1.06
N GLU A 122 6.02 -23.61 -0.49
CA GLU A 122 6.73 -24.85 -0.17
C GLU A 122 7.28 -25.52 -1.44
N LEU A 123 6.50 -25.62 -2.51
CA LEU A 123 6.95 -26.12 -3.81
C LEU A 123 8.09 -25.29 -4.40
N ILE A 124 8.00 -23.96 -4.34
CA ILE A 124 9.05 -23.05 -4.81
C ILE A 124 10.34 -23.21 -3.98
N SER A 125 10.21 -23.47 -2.68
CA SER A 125 11.33 -23.66 -1.76
C SER A 125 12.08 -24.99 -1.97
N LEU A 126 11.52 -25.95 -2.74
CA LEU A 126 12.17 -27.22 -2.99
C LEU A 126 13.51 -27.05 -3.73
N THR A 127 14.52 -27.77 -3.25
CA THR A 127 15.87 -27.79 -3.83
C THR A 127 16.39 -29.22 -3.99
N GLY A 128 17.45 -29.38 -4.78
CA GLY A 128 18.14 -30.66 -4.99
C GLY A 128 17.22 -31.78 -5.46
N ILE A 129 17.36 -32.97 -4.87
CA ILE A 129 16.61 -34.18 -5.24
C ILE A 129 15.10 -33.98 -5.09
N ARG A 130 14.63 -33.24 -4.06
CA ARG A 130 13.19 -32.98 -3.85
C ARG A 130 12.59 -32.17 -5.00
N ARG A 131 13.32 -31.17 -5.51
CA ARG A 131 12.91 -30.39 -6.68
C ARG A 131 12.86 -31.26 -7.94
N LEU A 132 13.88 -32.09 -8.15
CA LEU A 132 13.93 -33.00 -9.31
C LEU A 132 12.78 -34.02 -9.28
N ALA A 133 12.51 -34.59 -8.10
CA ALA A 133 11.38 -35.50 -7.89
C ALA A 133 10.05 -34.79 -8.21
N ALA A 134 9.80 -33.60 -7.66
CA ALA A 134 8.60 -32.83 -7.94
C ALA A 134 8.42 -32.53 -9.44
N LEU A 135 9.49 -32.15 -10.15
CA LEU A 135 9.44 -31.93 -11.61
C LEU A 135 9.18 -33.23 -12.38
N SER A 136 9.70 -34.37 -11.92
CA SER A 136 9.49 -35.65 -12.59
C SER A 136 8.02 -36.11 -12.57
N LEU A 137 7.25 -35.70 -11.55
CA LEU A 137 5.83 -36.02 -11.44
C LEU A 137 5.01 -35.46 -12.60
N ASN A 138 5.42 -34.33 -13.19
CA ASN A 138 4.73 -33.71 -14.31
C ASN A 138 4.71 -34.58 -15.58
N ASN A 139 5.64 -35.55 -15.69
CA ASN A 139 5.73 -36.46 -16.82
C ASN A 139 5.06 -37.82 -16.55
N LEU A 140 4.48 -38.02 -15.36
CA LEU A 140 3.80 -39.26 -14.97
C LEU A 140 2.31 -39.17 -15.24
N SER A 141 1.67 -40.32 -15.45
CA SER A 141 0.20 -40.38 -15.47
C SER A 141 -0.36 -40.15 -14.07
N GLU A 142 -1.55 -39.54 -14.00
CA GLU A 142 -2.22 -39.27 -12.72
C GLU A 142 -2.39 -40.55 -11.88
N GLN A 143 -2.67 -41.68 -12.54
CA GLN A 143 -2.77 -42.99 -11.90
C GLN A 143 -1.47 -43.39 -11.18
N LYS A 144 -0.30 -43.19 -11.81
CA LYS A 144 0.99 -43.49 -11.19
C LYS A 144 1.31 -42.54 -10.04
N VAL A 145 0.94 -41.26 -10.17
CA VAL A 145 1.11 -40.29 -9.07
C VAL A 145 0.27 -40.69 -7.86
N ARG A 146 -0.97 -41.13 -8.06
CA ARG A 146 -1.85 -41.64 -7.00
C ARG A 146 -1.28 -42.88 -6.31
N GLU A 147 -0.71 -43.81 -7.08
CA GLU A 147 -0.05 -45.01 -6.53
C GLU A 147 1.16 -44.64 -5.65
N ILE A 148 1.99 -43.69 -6.08
CA ILE A 148 3.12 -43.19 -5.29
C ILE A 148 2.64 -42.56 -3.97
N LEU A 149 1.59 -41.73 -4.02
CA LEU A 149 1.03 -41.11 -2.82
C LEU A 149 0.48 -42.15 -1.84
N ALA A 150 -0.31 -43.10 -2.33
CA ALA A 150 -0.86 -44.17 -1.51
C ALA A 150 0.23 -45.05 -0.86
N GLY A 151 1.31 -45.32 -1.58
CA GLY A 151 2.47 -46.03 -1.04
C GLY A 151 3.15 -45.28 0.10
N ASN A 152 3.36 -43.97 -0.06
CA ASN A 152 4.00 -43.13 0.96
C ASN A 152 3.14 -42.97 2.21
N GLU A 153 1.81 -42.87 2.07
CA GLU A 153 0.86 -42.81 3.19
C GLU A 153 0.91 -44.10 4.02
N ALA A 154 0.87 -45.26 3.35
CA ALA A 154 0.98 -46.56 4.01
C ALA A 154 2.32 -46.73 4.74
N GLU A 155 3.43 -46.26 4.15
CA GLU A 155 4.75 -46.30 4.79
C GLU A 155 4.81 -45.38 6.02
N ALA A 156 4.25 -44.18 5.93
CA ALA A 156 4.18 -43.24 7.06
C ALA A 156 3.36 -43.81 8.23
N ASP A 157 2.22 -44.46 7.94
CA ASP A 157 1.38 -45.09 8.96
C ASP A 157 2.11 -46.24 9.67
N LEU A 158 2.87 -47.06 8.94
CA LEU A 158 3.70 -48.13 9.52
C LEU A 158 4.80 -47.56 10.42
N ILE A 159 5.46 -46.46 10.02
CA ILE A 159 6.48 -45.79 10.83
C ILE A 159 5.87 -45.20 12.11
N GLN A 160 4.67 -44.63 12.04
CA GLN A 160 3.99 -44.12 13.24
C GLN A 160 3.60 -45.23 14.22
N LEU A 161 3.08 -46.35 13.71
CA LEU A 161 2.72 -47.51 14.53
C LEU A 161 3.94 -48.14 15.23
N THR A 162 5.06 -48.25 14.52
CA THR A 162 6.30 -48.81 15.07
C THR A 162 6.93 -47.88 16.13
N ASN A 163 6.99 -46.57 15.89
CA ASN A 163 7.48 -45.61 16.88
C ASN A 163 6.62 -45.57 18.17
N LYS A 164 5.30 -45.78 18.04
CA LYS A 164 4.38 -45.87 19.17
C LYS A 164 4.58 -47.15 20.00
N ALA A 165 4.96 -48.26 19.37
CA ALA A 165 5.22 -49.53 20.05
C ALA A 165 6.58 -49.57 20.78
N VAL A 166 7.55 -48.74 20.36
CA VAL A 166 8.90 -48.65 20.97
C VAL A 166 8.96 -47.65 22.14
N SER A 167 7.95 -46.78 22.30
CA SER A 167 7.89 -45.76 23.37
C SER A 167 7.12 -46.22 24.63
N ILE A 168 6.84 -47.51 24.76
CA ILE A 168 6.17 -48.16 25.91
C ILE A 168 7.20 -49.11 26.54
#